data_AF-A0A8J7AJ32-F1
#
_entry.id   AF-A0A8J7AJ32-F1
#
_cell.length_a   1.000
_cell.length_b   1.000
_cell.length_c   1.000
_cell.angle_alpha   90.00
_cell.angle_beta   90.00
_cell.angle_gamma   90.00
#
_symmetry.space_group_name_H-M   'P 1'
#
loop_
_entity.id
_entity.type
_entity.pdbx_description
1 polymer ?
#
loop_
_entity_poly.entity_id
_entity_poly.type
_entity_poly.pdbx_seq_one_letter_code
_entity_poly.pdbx_strand_id
1 'polypeptide(L)'
;MRSAYVHHYRQMLPRLLKILDFRCDSPHLAPLLSAIELLKKYADHPGSTYPTGVEVPVEGVIRNDWQTAAQSENADGVISVDRVVYEIGVLRTLREKLRC
;
A
#
# COMPACT_ATOMS: atom_id res chain seq x y z
N MET A 1 5.41 -5.18 -14.91
CA MET A 1 5.67 -4.32 -13.73
C MET A 1 5.65 -5.11 -12.42
N ARG A 2 4.62 -5.92 -12.14
CA ARG A 2 4.51 -6.70 -10.90
C ARG A 2 5.72 -7.59 -10.59
N SER A 3 6.25 -8.31 -11.58
CA SER A 3 7.41 -9.21 -11.41
C SER A 3 8.69 -8.48 -10.98
N ALA A 4 9.06 -7.40 -11.69
CA ALA A 4 10.23 -6.59 -11.36
C ALA A 4 10.12 -5.93 -9.98
N TYR A 5 8.91 -5.50 -9.60
CA TYR A 5 8.64 -4.93 -8.29
C TYR A 5 8.83 -5.96 -7.17
N VAL A 6 8.24 -7.14 -7.30
CA VAL A 6 8.36 -8.23 -6.31
C VAL A 6 9.80 -8.71 -6.15
N HIS A 7 10.55 -8.81 -7.25
CA HIS A 7 11.91 -9.35 -7.22
C HIS A 7 12.96 -8.37 -6.69
N HIS A 8 12.90 -7.10 -7.12
CA HIS A 8 13.99 -6.15 -6.84
C HIS A 8 13.57 -5.05 -5.87
N TYR A 9 12.41 -4.44 -6.08
CA TYR A 9 12.02 -3.26 -5.30
C TYR A 9 11.47 -3.62 -3.92
N ARG A 10 10.76 -4.75 -3.79
CA ARG A 10 10.15 -5.18 -2.53
C ARG A 10 11.18 -5.49 -1.44
N GLN A 11 12.41 -5.87 -1.78
CA GLN A 11 13.48 -6.09 -0.80
C GLN A 11 14.06 -4.77 -0.25
N MET A 12 14.12 -3.74 -1.09
CA MET A 12 14.68 -2.43 -0.72
C MET A 12 13.63 -1.52 -0.09
N LEU A 13 12.36 -1.68 -0.47
CA LEU A 13 11.26 -0.81 -0.05
C LEU A 13 11.10 -0.72 1.48
N PRO A 14 11.09 -1.84 2.25
CA PRO A 14 11.03 -1.79 3.71
C PRO A 14 12.12 -0.90 4.32
N ARG A 15 13.35 -0.98 3.77
CA ARG A 15 14.49 -0.22 4.27
C ARG A 15 14.32 1.27 3.98
N LEU A 16 13.89 1.61 2.76
CA LEU A 16 13.63 3.01 2.38
C LEU A 16 12.49 3.61 3.20
N LEU A 17 11.38 2.89 3.34
CA LEU A 17 10.24 3.37 4.12
C LEU A 17 10.62 3.57 5.60
N LYS A 18 11.46 2.74 6.19
CA LYS A 18 11.94 2.92 7.57
C LYS A 18 12.83 4.15 7.77
N ILE A 19 13.50 4.62 6.71
CA ILE A 19 14.39 5.80 6.77
C ILE A 19 13.62 7.09 6.51
N LEU A 20 12.52 7.01 5.74
CA LEU A 20 11.74 8.17 5.33
C LEU A 20 10.63 8.48 6.33
N ASP A 21 10.71 9.67 6.94
CA ASP A 21 9.61 10.28 7.67
C ASP A 21 8.74 11.08 6.71
N PHE A 22 7.50 10.62 6.53
CA PHE A 22 6.49 11.33 5.76
C PHE A 22 5.64 12.13 6.74
N ARG A 23 5.71 13.45 6.66
CA ARG A 23 4.87 14.37 7.44
C ARG A 23 4.07 15.22 6.49
N CYS A 24 2.78 15.34 6.75
CA CYS A 24 1.92 16.27 6.04
C CYS A 24 0.90 16.84 7.01
N ASP A 25 0.80 18.17 7.05
CA ASP A 25 -0.17 18.88 7.87
C ASP A 25 -1.56 18.93 7.22
N SER A 26 -1.71 18.33 6.03
CA SER A 26 -2.95 18.43 5.28
C SER A 26 -3.89 17.24 5.53
N PRO A 27 -5.14 17.48 5.96
CA PRO A 27 -6.10 16.42 6.28
C PRO A 27 -6.37 15.48 5.10
N HIS A 28 -6.30 15.99 3.87
CA HIS A 28 -6.52 15.20 2.65
C HIS A 28 -5.44 14.14 2.37
N LEU A 29 -4.27 14.25 3.02
CA LEU A 29 -3.17 13.29 2.92
C LEU A 29 -3.12 12.34 4.12
N ALA A 30 -3.99 12.51 5.12
CA ALA A 30 -4.06 11.61 6.27
C ALA A 30 -4.28 10.13 5.90
N PRO A 31 -5.15 9.77 4.91
CA PRO A 31 -5.28 8.39 4.47
C PRO A 31 -3.99 7.85 3.85
N LEU A 32 -3.27 8.68 3.09
CA LEU A 32 -2.01 8.28 2.45
C LEU A 32 -0.90 8.07 3.49
N LEU A 33 -0.81 8.92 4.51
CA LEU A 33 0.12 8.72 5.61
C LEU A 33 -0.18 7.42 6.37
N SER A 34 -1.45 7.15 6.64
CA SER A 34 -1.89 5.91 7.28
C SER A 34 -1.54 4.68 6.44
N ALA A 35 -1.69 4.77 5.11
CA ALA A 35 -1.27 3.73 4.18
C ALA A 35 0.24 3.48 4.21
N ILE A 36 1.06 4.53 4.27
CA ILE A 36 2.52 4.43 4.36
C ILE A 36 2.94 3.75 5.67
N GLU A 37 2.32 4.11 6.79
CA GLU A 37 2.57 3.46 8.08
C GLU A 37 2.16 1.98 8.07
N LEU A 38 1.05 1.65 7.39
CA LEU A 38 0.67 0.27 7.16
C LEU A 38 1.73 -0.49 6.34
N LEU A 39 2.26 0.13 5.27
CA LEU A 39 3.34 -0.48 4.48
C LEU A 39 4.58 -0.72 5.35
N LYS A 40 4.97 0.23 6.21
CA LYS A 40 6.09 0.06 7.15
C LYS A 40 5.86 -1.09 8.12
N LYS A 41 4.66 -1.18 8.69
CA LYS A 41 4.29 -2.23 9.66
C LYS A 41 4.32 -3.63 9.07
N TYR A 42 3.86 -3.79 7.82
CA TYR A 42 3.80 -5.09 7.14
C TYR A 42 4.92 -5.32 6.13
N ALA A 43 5.95 -4.47 6.13
CA ALA A 43 7.03 -4.49 5.15
C ALA A 43 7.76 -5.84 5.14
N ASP A 44 8.02 -6.39 6.32
CA ASP A 44 8.72 -7.66 6.53
C ASP A 44 7.75 -8.86 6.68
N HIS A 45 6.44 -8.64 6.61
CA HIS A 45 5.46 -9.71 6.81
C HIS A 45 5.48 -10.69 5.62
N PRO A 46 5.49 -12.03 5.84
CA PRO A 46 5.45 -13.00 4.77
C PRO A 46 4.10 -12.97 4.01
N GLY A 47 4.09 -13.40 2.75
CA GLY A 47 2.86 -13.49 1.94
C GLY A 47 2.56 -12.28 1.05
N SER A 48 1.59 -12.44 0.16
CA SER A 48 1.18 -11.45 -0.84
C SER A 48 -0.12 -10.74 -0.51
N THR A 49 -0.78 -11.10 0.60
CA THR A 49 -2.04 -10.49 1.07
C THR A 49 -1.89 -9.98 2.49
N TYR A 50 -2.70 -9.00 2.87
CA TYR A 50 -2.82 -8.61 4.28
C TYR A 50 -3.60 -9.66 5.07
N PRO A 51 -3.25 -9.89 6.35
CA PRO A 51 -4.05 -10.75 7.22
C PRO A 51 -5.50 -10.28 7.34
N THR A 52 -6.41 -11.22 7.52
CA THR A 52 -7.82 -10.91 7.80
C THR A 52 -7.95 -10.07 9.07
N GLY A 53 -8.81 -9.05 9.03
CA GLY A 53 -9.02 -8.12 10.16
C GLY A 53 -8.07 -6.91 10.17
N VAL A 54 -7.14 -6.81 9.21
CA VAL A 54 -6.34 -5.60 9.03
C VAL A 54 -7.15 -4.59 8.22
N GLU A 55 -7.37 -3.41 8.80
CA GLU A 55 -7.99 -2.29 8.10
C GLU A 55 -6.97 -1.67 7.14
N VAL A 56 -7.23 -1.80 5.84
CA VAL A 56 -6.36 -1.29 4.78
C VAL A 56 -6.99 -0.04 4.17
N PRO A 57 -6.39 1.16 4.33
CA PRO A 57 -6.97 2.39 3.81
C PRO A 57 -6.85 2.39 2.28
N VAL A 58 -7.97 2.15 1.59
CA VAL A 58 -8.05 2.13 0.13
C VAL A 58 -8.61 3.43 -0.42
N GLU A 59 -9.60 4.00 0.27
CA GLU A 59 -10.27 5.23 -0.11
C GLU A 59 -9.35 6.44 0.09
N GLY A 60 -9.23 7.29 -0.93
CA GLY A 60 -8.32 8.44 -0.92
C GLY A 60 -6.83 8.09 -1.02
N VAL A 61 -6.46 6.81 -1.04
CA VAL A 61 -5.07 6.33 -1.12
C VAL A 61 -4.73 5.81 -2.51
N ILE A 62 -5.58 4.95 -3.07
CA ILE A 62 -5.40 4.40 -4.42
C ILE A 62 -6.61 4.73 -5.29
N ARG A 63 -6.38 4.92 -6.59
CA ARG A 63 -7.45 5.19 -7.56
C ARG A 63 -8.40 3.98 -7.67
N ASN A 64 -9.66 4.23 -8.01
CA ASN A 64 -10.72 3.21 -8.05
C ASN A 64 -10.37 2.00 -8.95
N ASP A 65 -9.67 2.23 -10.07
CA ASP A 65 -9.18 1.18 -10.96
C ASP A 65 -8.21 0.20 -10.27
N TRP A 66 -7.45 0.68 -9.30
CA TRP A 66 -6.53 -0.15 -8.51
C TRP A 66 -7.21 -0.79 -7.30
N GLN A 67 -8.30 -0.23 -6.79
CA GLN A 67 -9.06 -0.82 -5.69
C GLN A 67 -9.62 -2.18 -6.10
N THR A 68 -10.24 -2.27 -7.27
CA THR A 68 -10.77 -3.53 -7.81
C THR A 68 -9.68 -4.55 -8.11
N ALA A 69 -8.47 -4.11 -8.46
CA ALA A 69 -7.33 -4.99 -8.71
C ALA A 69 -6.64 -5.46 -7.41
N ALA A 70 -6.71 -4.66 -6.35
CA ALA A 70 -6.11 -4.96 -5.05
C ALA A 70 -7.05 -5.78 -4.17
N GLN A 71 -8.35 -5.61 -4.28
CA GLN A 71 -9.34 -6.31 -3.48
C GLN A 71 -9.84 -7.57 -4.18
N SER A 72 -9.75 -8.70 -3.50
CA SER A 72 -10.35 -9.97 -3.90
C SER A 72 -11.23 -10.48 -2.76
N GLU A 73 -12.49 -10.78 -3.06
CA GLU A 73 -13.39 -11.40 -2.10
C GLU A 73 -13.16 -12.92 -2.08
N ASN A 74 -12.95 -13.48 -0.90
CA ASN A 74 -12.87 -14.93 -0.72
C ASN A 74 -14.28 -15.54 -0.62
N ALA A 75 -14.38 -16.87 -0.72
CA ALA A 75 -15.66 -17.59 -0.65
C ALA A 75 -16.51 -17.30 0.60
N ASP A 76 -15.88 -16.88 1.70
CA ASP A 76 -16.54 -16.50 2.96
C ASP A 76 -17.01 -15.02 2.99
N GLY A 77 -16.96 -14.29 1.88
CA GLY A 77 -17.32 -12.86 1.81
C GLY A 77 -16.29 -11.93 2.43
N VAL A 78 -15.10 -12.44 2.78
CA VAL A 78 -14.01 -11.68 3.38
C VAL A 78 -13.19 -11.00 2.28
N ILE A 79 -13.08 -9.68 2.36
CA ILE A 79 -12.22 -8.89 1.46
C ILE A 79 -10.76 -9.11 1.84
N SER A 80 -10.01 -9.75 0.95
CA SER A 80 -8.56 -9.86 1.01
C SER A 80 -7.93 -8.80 0.12
N VAL A 81 -6.91 -8.12 0.63
CA VAL A 81 -6.18 -7.10 -0.14
C VAL A 81 -4.82 -7.65 -0.55
N ASP A 82 -4.56 -7.71 -1.86
CA ASP A 82 -3.26 -7.99 -2.45
C ASP A 82 -2.28 -6.87 -2.11
N ARG A 83 -1.33 -7.22 -1.26
CA ARG A 83 -0.35 -6.28 -0.72
C ARG A 83 0.55 -5.73 -1.80
N VAL A 84 0.92 -6.52 -2.81
CA VAL A 84 1.81 -6.08 -3.88
C VAL A 84 1.10 -5.03 -4.75
N VAL A 85 -0.15 -5.27 -5.12
CA VAL A 85 -0.94 -4.32 -5.91
C VAL A 85 -1.16 -3.03 -5.10
N TYR A 86 -1.49 -3.18 -3.81
CA TYR A 86 -1.69 -2.06 -2.90
C TYR A 86 -0.41 -1.22 -2.71
N GLU A 87 0.74 -1.83 -2.41
CA GLU A 87 2.03 -1.15 -2.24
C GLU A 87 2.39 -0.34 -3.49
N ILE A 88 2.22 -0.91 -4.69
CA ILE A 88 2.45 -0.21 -5.96
C ILE A 88 1.51 0.99 -6.11
N GLY A 89 0.24 0.83 -5.76
CA GLY A 89 -0.76 1.89 -5.81
C GLY A 89 -0.40 3.05 -4.88
N VAL A 90 -0.07 2.76 -3.61
CA VAL A 90 0.36 3.76 -2.62
C VAL A 90 1.59 4.53 -3.11
N LEU A 91 2.62 3.82 -3.59
CA LEU A 91 3.85 4.46 -4.09
C LEU A 91 3.60 5.35 -5.31
N ARG A 92 2.64 4.97 -6.16
CA ARG A 92 2.25 5.78 -7.31
C ARG A 92 1.56 7.06 -6.86
N THR A 93 0.58 6.96 -5.95
CA THR A 93 -0.09 8.13 -5.38
C THR A 93 0.90 9.05 -4.67
N LEU A 94 1.82 8.49 -3.88
CA LEU A 94 2.88 9.25 -3.22
C LEU A 94 3.74 9.99 -4.24
N ARG A 95 4.17 9.33 -5.33
CA ARG A 95 4.93 9.97 -6.41
C ARG A 95 4.17 11.12 -7.06
N GLU A 96 2.87 10.98 -7.25
CA GLU A 96 2.01 12.02 -7.84
C GLU A 96 1.89 13.22 -6.90
N LYS A 97 1.70 12.99 -5.59
CA LYS A 97 1.60 14.06 -4.59
C LYS A 97 2.90 14.80 -4.31
N LEU A 98 4.05 14.15 -4.46
CA LEU A 98 5.37 14.78 -4.29
C LEU A 98 5.80 15.65 -5.49
N ARG A 99 5.13 15.53 -6.63
CA ARG A 99 5.43 16.33 -7.83
C ARG A 99 4.67 17.65 -7.91
N CYS A 100 3.73 17.87 -6.98
CA CYS A 100 2.90 19.06 -6.92
C CYS A 100 3.47 20.08 -5.93
#